data_AF-A0A2V7K5B7-F1
#
_entry.id   AF-A0A2V7K5B7-F1
#
_cell.length_a   1.000
_cell.length_b   1.000
_cell.length_c   1.000
_cell.angle_alpha   90.00
_cell.angle_beta   90.00
_cell.angle_gamma   90.00
#
_symmetry.space_group_name_H-M   'P 1'
#
loop_
_entity.id
_entity.type
_entity.pdbx_description
1 polymer ?
#
loop_
_entity_poly.entity_id
_entity_poly.type
_entity_poly.pdbx_seq_one_letter_code
_entity_poly.pdbx_strand_id
1 'polypeptide(L)'
;MRIALTIAGSDSGGGAGIQADLKTFHQFGVFGTSVICAVTAQNTRGVLAWEAVSPALVARQLDAVAEDLPPTAVKSGMLGTADVAETVAAGIARHRLPNYVLDPVMVATSGDRLLDRAAERLVAERLVPLAALVTPNLEEATILVGDDVRTPDQMERAGRALVRLGARAALVKGGHLASDSVVDVLVTAREARRFSRPRIDTTSTHGTGCTLSAAVAAGLAQGRPLDRAVEDALDFVQRALAAAPGLGRGGHGPLNHFVPAPPRPPAEGL
;
A
#
# COMPACT_ATOMS: atom_id res chain seq x y z
N MET A 1 -14.00 16.14 9.76
CA MET A 1 -13.36 14.80 9.81
C MET A 1 -12.52 14.65 8.55
N ARG A 2 -11.33 14.01 8.60
CA ARG A 2 -10.51 13.76 7.39
C ARG A 2 -11.01 12.50 6.69
N ILE A 3 -10.97 12.50 5.36
CA ILE A 3 -11.43 11.39 4.52
C ILE A 3 -10.24 10.84 3.73
N ALA A 4 -10.07 9.53 3.73
CA ALA A 4 -9.16 8.84 2.82
C ALA A 4 -9.92 7.86 1.95
N LEU A 5 -9.46 7.69 0.72
CA LEU A 5 -10.00 6.75 -0.25
C LEU A 5 -9.01 5.62 -0.49
N THR A 6 -9.47 4.37 -0.43
CA THR A 6 -8.75 3.22 -1.00
C THR A 6 -9.35 2.78 -2.33
N ILE A 7 -8.52 2.45 -3.30
CA ILE A 7 -8.87 1.92 -4.61
C ILE A 7 -8.19 0.56 -4.77
N ALA A 8 -8.88 -0.53 -4.43
CA ALA A 8 -8.25 -1.85 -4.32
C ALA A 8 -9.26 -3.00 -4.46
N GLY A 9 -8.74 -4.23 -4.53
CA GLY A 9 -9.53 -5.44 -4.41
C GLY A 9 -10.04 -5.69 -2.99
N SER A 10 -11.17 -6.40 -2.89
CA SER A 10 -11.75 -6.92 -1.65
C SER A 10 -11.18 -8.30 -1.34
N ASP A 11 -10.53 -8.44 -0.18
CA ASP A 11 -10.07 -9.71 0.39
C ASP A 11 -11.14 -10.27 1.34
N SER A 12 -11.79 -11.37 0.98
CA SER A 12 -12.79 -12.01 1.84
C SER A 12 -12.24 -12.49 3.19
N GLY A 13 -10.94 -12.75 3.29
CA GLY A 13 -10.27 -13.10 4.54
C GLY A 13 -10.06 -11.92 5.47
N GLY A 14 -10.21 -10.69 4.95
CA GLY A 14 -10.13 -9.45 5.69
C GLY A 14 -8.74 -9.07 6.20
N GLY A 15 -7.69 -9.74 5.73
CA GLY A 15 -6.30 -9.48 6.15
C GLY A 15 -5.59 -8.43 5.30
N ALA A 16 -5.99 -8.30 4.03
CA ALA A 16 -5.46 -7.36 3.06
C ALA A 16 -6.59 -6.59 2.35
N GLY A 17 -6.30 -6.05 1.16
CA GLY A 17 -7.29 -5.38 0.31
C GLY A 17 -7.93 -4.16 0.98
N ILE A 18 -9.13 -3.80 0.52
CA ILE A 18 -9.90 -2.69 1.12
C ILE A 18 -10.19 -2.91 2.61
N GLN A 19 -10.25 -4.16 3.07
CA GLN A 19 -10.51 -4.48 4.47
C GLN A 19 -9.36 -4.02 5.38
N ALA A 20 -8.10 -4.33 5.00
CA ALA A 20 -6.93 -3.83 5.73
C ALA A 20 -6.85 -2.30 5.67
N ASP A 21 -7.16 -1.73 4.51
CA ASP A 21 -7.09 -0.29 4.29
C ASP A 21 -8.10 0.45 5.17
N LEU A 22 -9.37 0.04 5.16
CA LEU A 22 -10.44 0.65 5.96
C LEU A 22 -10.22 0.47 7.47
N LYS A 23 -9.73 -0.70 7.90
CA LYS A 23 -9.32 -0.92 9.31
C LYS A 23 -8.21 0.03 9.71
N THR A 24 -7.21 0.20 8.84
CA THR A 24 -6.09 1.09 9.09
C THR A 24 -6.53 2.55 9.13
N PHE A 25 -7.35 3.01 8.18
CA PHE A 25 -7.92 4.36 8.20
C PHE A 25 -8.70 4.62 9.48
N HIS A 26 -9.55 3.68 9.89
CA HIS A 26 -10.32 3.77 11.13
C HIS A 26 -9.40 3.90 12.36
N GLN A 27 -8.36 3.06 12.44
CA GLN A 27 -7.42 3.08 13.56
C GLN A 27 -6.62 4.39 13.64
N PHE A 28 -6.39 5.04 12.50
CA PHE A 28 -5.76 6.36 12.41
C PHE A 28 -6.77 7.51 12.57
N GLY A 29 -8.04 7.26 12.90
CA GLY A 29 -9.05 8.30 13.07
C GLY A 29 -9.41 9.04 11.77
N VAL A 30 -9.31 8.35 10.64
CA VAL A 30 -9.65 8.86 9.29
C VAL A 30 -10.89 8.12 8.79
N PHE A 31 -11.85 8.86 8.24
CA PHE A 31 -13.02 8.26 7.61
C PHE A 31 -12.61 7.58 6.30
N GLY A 32 -12.75 6.26 6.25
CA GLY A 32 -12.37 5.46 5.09
C GLY A 32 -13.51 5.34 4.08
N THR A 33 -13.21 5.63 2.82
CA THR A 33 -14.05 5.34 1.65
C THR A 33 -13.32 4.33 0.75
N SER A 34 -14.06 3.64 -0.12
CA SER A 34 -13.48 2.62 -0.99
C SER A 34 -14.08 2.61 -2.40
N VAL A 35 -13.22 2.41 -3.38
CA VAL A 35 -13.58 1.95 -4.74
C VAL A 35 -13.07 0.52 -4.89
N ILE A 36 -13.98 -0.41 -5.18
CA ILE A 36 -13.66 -1.83 -5.31
C ILE A 36 -13.28 -2.13 -6.76
N CYS A 37 -12.05 -2.61 -6.96
CA CYS A 37 -11.49 -2.97 -8.27
C CYS A 37 -11.69 -4.45 -8.62
N ALA A 38 -11.73 -5.31 -7.61
CA ALA A 38 -11.90 -6.75 -7.76
C ALA A 38 -12.47 -7.34 -6.48
N VAL A 39 -13.08 -8.52 -6.57
CA VAL A 39 -13.51 -9.30 -5.40
C VAL A 39 -12.76 -10.62 -5.43
N THR A 40 -12.12 -10.99 -4.31
CA THR A 40 -11.42 -12.27 -4.18
C THR A 40 -12.16 -13.19 -3.21
N ALA A 41 -12.25 -14.47 -3.58
CA ALA A 41 -12.50 -15.56 -2.66
C ALA A 41 -11.13 -16.01 -2.12
N GLN A 42 -10.71 -15.40 -1.02
CA GLN A 42 -9.38 -15.52 -0.44
C GLN A 42 -9.43 -15.82 1.06
N ASN A 43 -8.45 -16.58 1.53
CA ASN A 43 -8.24 -16.85 2.95
C ASN A 43 -6.73 -17.00 3.23
N THR A 44 -6.36 -17.41 4.45
CA THR A 44 -4.95 -17.52 4.86
C THR A 44 -4.15 -18.61 4.15
N ARG A 45 -4.77 -19.41 3.27
CA ARG A 45 -4.12 -20.39 2.41
C ARG A 45 -3.86 -19.88 0.98
N GLY A 46 -4.39 -18.70 0.62
CA GLY A 46 -4.23 -18.12 -0.72
C GLY A 46 -5.57 -17.71 -1.35
N VAL A 47 -5.50 -17.40 -2.64
CA VAL A 47 -6.63 -16.98 -3.48
C VAL A 47 -7.22 -18.20 -4.18
N LEU A 48 -8.53 -18.43 -4.02
CA LEU A 48 -9.25 -19.55 -4.64
C LEU A 48 -9.90 -19.13 -5.97
N ALA A 49 -10.41 -17.90 -6.03
CA ALA A 49 -11.00 -17.30 -7.21
C ALA A 49 -10.97 -15.77 -7.06
N TRP A 50 -11.07 -15.06 -8.16
CA TRP A 50 -11.27 -13.61 -8.16
C TRP A 50 -11.98 -13.16 -9.43
N GLU A 51 -12.68 -12.04 -9.33
CA GLU A 51 -13.32 -11.38 -10.47
C GLU A 51 -13.01 -9.88 -10.43
N ALA A 52 -12.73 -9.32 -11.60
CA ALA A 52 -12.58 -7.87 -11.76
C ALA A 52 -13.94 -7.18 -11.76
N VAL A 53 -14.04 -6.05 -11.08
CA VAL A 53 -15.18 -5.14 -11.23
C VAL A 53 -15.05 -4.44 -12.58
N SER A 54 -16.18 -4.27 -13.29
CA SER A 54 -16.15 -3.62 -14.61
C SER A 54 -15.56 -2.20 -14.53
N PRO A 55 -14.75 -1.77 -15.52
CA PRO A 55 -14.21 -0.41 -15.59
C PRO A 55 -15.29 0.67 -15.46
N ALA A 56 -16.47 0.46 -16.05
CA ALA A 56 -17.59 1.38 -15.95
C ALA A 56 -18.06 1.58 -14.50
N LEU A 57 -18.16 0.50 -13.71
CA LEU A 57 -18.54 0.60 -12.31
C LEU A 57 -17.42 1.17 -11.44
N VAL A 58 -16.15 0.86 -11.72
CA VAL A 58 -14.99 1.50 -11.05
C VAL A 58 -15.03 3.02 -11.25
N ALA A 59 -15.26 3.49 -12.48
CA ALA A 59 -15.38 4.92 -12.77
C ALA A 59 -16.53 5.56 -12.00
N ARG A 60 -17.70 4.91 -11.92
CA ARG A 60 -18.86 5.42 -11.20
C ARG A 60 -18.65 5.48 -9.69
N GLN A 61 -17.98 4.50 -9.11
CA GLN A 61 -17.58 4.54 -7.70
C GLN A 61 -16.61 5.70 -7.42
N LEU A 62 -15.62 5.92 -8.31
CA LEU A 62 -14.69 7.04 -8.22
C LEU A 62 -15.42 8.39 -8.27
N ASP A 63 -16.34 8.56 -9.22
CA ASP A 63 -17.14 9.79 -9.37
C ASP A 63 -17.99 10.04 -8.12
N ALA A 64 -18.72 9.03 -7.65
CA ALA A 64 -19.57 9.14 -6.48
C ALA A 64 -18.79 9.57 -5.22
N VAL A 65 -17.60 8.97 -4.97
CA VAL A 65 -16.78 9.35 -3.81
C VAL A 65 -16.12 10.71 -4.01
N ALA A 66 -15.57 10.99 -5.18
CA ALA A 66 -14.85 12.25 -5.42
C ALA A 66 -15.77 13.48 -5.36
N GLU A 67 -17.02 13.34 -5.79
CA GLU A 67 -17.99 14.44 -5.87
C GLU A 67 -18.67 14.74 -4.52
N ASP A 68 -19.00 13.72 -3.72
CA ASP A 68 -19.75 13.88 -2.46
C ASP A 68 -18.85 13.80 -1.21
N LEU A 69 -17.79 12.99 -1.26
CA LEU A 69 -16.91 12.67 -0.13
C LEU A 69 -15.43 12.90 -0.48
N PRO A 70 -15.04 14.13 -0.91
CA PRO A 70 -13.74 14.39 -1.50
C PRO A 70 -12.59 14.00 -0.52
N PRO A 71 -11.74 13.01 -0.89
CA PRO A 71 -10.69 12.54 -0.02
C PRO A 71 -9.51 13.52 0.03
N THR A 72 -8.85 13.62 1.19
CA THR A 72 -7.59 14.38 1.34
C THR A 72 -6.35 13.52 1.13
N ALA A 73 -6.50 12.19 1.03
CA ALA A 73 -5.50 11.28 0.51
C ALA A 73 -6.13 10.07 -0.15
N VAL A 74 -5.43 9.49 -1.12
CA VAL A 74 -5.87 8.32 -1.86
C VAL A 74 -4.80 7.25 -1.77
N LYS A 75 -5.20 5.99 -1.67
CA LYS A 75 -4.32 4.83 -1.78
C LYS A 75 -4.84 3.90 -2.87
N SER A 76 -3.98 3.37 -3.73
CA SER A 76 -4.33 2.23 -4.57
C SER A 76 -3.58 0.98 -4.13
N GLY A 77 -4.22 -0.18 -4.28
CA GLY A 77 -3.60 -1.50 -4.13
C GLY A 77 -3.77 -2.32 -5.41
N MET A 78 -4.13 -3.60 -5.26
CA MET A 78 -4.43 -4.49 -6.39
C MET A 78 -5.54 -3.90 -7.27
N LEU A 79 -5.25 -3.69 -8.56
CA LEU A 79 -6.19 -3.17 -9.57
C LEU A 79 -6.75 -4.26 -10.51
N GLY A 80 -6.12 -5.43 -10.54
CA GLY A 80 -6.61 -6.64 -11.24
C GLY A 80 -6.35 -6.66 -12.76
N THR A 81 -6.74 -5.63 -13.50
CA THR A 81 -6.60 -5.60 -14.98
C THR A 81 -6.07 -4.27 -15.49
N ALA A 82 -5.52 -4.27 -16.72
CA ALA A 82 -5.06 -3.05 -17.38
C ALA A 82 -6.19 -2.01 -17.56
N ASP A 83 -7.41 -2.45 -17.94
CA ASP A 83 -8.55 -1.55 -18.13
C ASP A 83 -8.99 -0.87 -16.84
N VAL A 84 -8.97 -1.60 -15.72
CA VAL A 84 -9.24 -1.03 -14.40
C VAL A 84 -8.13 -0.06 -14.01
N ALA A 85 -6.86 -0.42 -14.23
CA ALA A 85 -5.74 0.46 -13.92
C ALA A 85 -5.76 1.77 -14.74
N GLU A 86 -6.12 1.71 -16.02
CA GLU A 86 -6.33 2.88 -16.88
C GLU A 86 -7.47 3.76 -16.35
N THR A 87 -8.59 3.14 -15.98
CA THR A 87 -9.76 3.83 -15.42
C THR A 87 -9.41 4.56 -14.14
N VAL A 88 -8.64 3.91 -13.26
CA VAL A 88 -8.18 4.50 -12.00
C VAL A 88 -7.22 5.66 -12.25
N ALA A 89 -6.25 5.51 -13.16
CA ALA A 89 -5.35 6.60 -13.53
C ALA A 89 -6.11 7.82 -14.07
N ALA A 90 -7.04 7.58 -14.99
CA ALA A 90 -7.89 8.62 -15.58
C ALA A 90 -8.76 9.32 -14.51
N GLY A 91 -9.36 8.55 -13.59
CA GLY A 91 -10.19 9.10 -12.52
C GLY A 91 -9.40 9.92 -11.50
N ILE A 92 -8.23 9.44 -11.07
CA ILE A 92 -7.31 10.19 -10.19
C ILE A 92 -6.91 11.52 -10.83
N ALA A 93 -6.53 11.51 -12.12
CA ALA A 93 -6.13 12.69 -12.85
C ALA A 93 -7.30 13.67 -13.06
N ARG A 94 -8.47 13.18 -13.50
CA ARG A 94 -9.68 13.97 -13.75
C ARG A 94 -10.13 14.74 -12.51
N HIS A 95 -10.20 14.03 -11.38
CA HIS A 95 -10.65 14.61 -10.10
C HIS A 95 -9.52 15.28 -9.31
N ARG A 96 -8.29 15.25 -9.83
CA ARG A 96 -7.08 15.82 -9.19
C ARG A 96 -6.91 15.33 -7.75
N LEU A 97 -7.13 14.04 -7.53
CA LEU A 97 -7.16 13.49 -6.18
C LEU A 97 -5.79 13.67 -5.49
N PRO A 98 -5.75 14.27 -4.28
CA PRO A 98 -4.50 14.65 -3.64
C PRO A 98 -3.83 13.45 -2.95
N ASN A 99 -2.54 13.64 -2.62
CA ASN A 99 -1.77 12.74 -1.76
C ASN A 99 -1.90 11.25 -2.11
N TYR A 100 -1.80 10.94 -3.40
CA TYR A 100 -1.94 9.59 -3.91
C TYR A 100 -0.75 8.68 -3.52
N VAL A 101 -1.02 7.61 -2.76
CA VAL A 101 -0.08 6.56 -2.39
C VAL A 101 -0.35 5.32 -3.25
N LEU A 102 0.62 4.97 -4.09
CA LEU A 102 0.55 3.79 -4.96
C LEU A 102 1.26 2.60 -4.31
N ASP A 103 0.51 1.58 -3.90
CA ASP A 103 1.04 0.24 -3.63
C ASP A 103 0.88 -0.60 -4.91
N PRO A 104 1.97 -0.94 -5.64
CA PRO A 104 1.85 -1.52 -6.97
C PRO A 104 1.18 -2.89 -7.03
N VAL A 105 1.27 -3.69 -5.95
CA VAL A 105 0.65 -5.02 -5.76
C VAL A 105 0.62 -5.83 -7.05
N MET A 106 1.81 -6.21 -7.53
CA MET A 106 1.95 -6.98 -8.78
C MET A 106 1.85 -8.50 -8.55
N VAL A 107 2.19 -8.94 -7.33
CA VAL A 107 2.23 -10.35 -6.91
C VAL A 107 1.56 -10.49 -5.55
N ALA A 108 0.74 -11.52 -5.36
CA ALA A 108 0.10 -11.84 -4.08
C ALA A 108 1.13 -12.33 -3.06
N THR A 109 0.82 -12.20 -1.76
CA THR A 109 1.66 -12.78 -0.69
C THR A 109 1.80 -14.31 -0.81
N SER A 110 0.85 -14.99 -1.45
CA SER A 110 0.91 -16.43 -1.79
C SER A 110 1.79 -16.74 -3.01
N GLY A 111 2.30 -15.74 -3.73
CA GLY A 111 3.13 -15.89 -4.93
C GLY A 111 2.37 -15.84 -6.26
N ASP A 112 1.03 -15.75 -6.22
CA ASP A 112 0.21 -15.68 -7.43
C ASP A 112 0.41 -14.33 -8.15
N ARG A 113 0.71 -14.34 -9.46
CA ARG A 113 0.77 -13.10 -10.26
C ARG A 113 -0.63 -12.53 -10.42
N LEU A 114 -0.81 -11.29 -9.98
CA LEU A 114 -2.12 -10.62 -9.98
C LEU A 114 -2.30 -9.66 -11.17
N LEU A 115 -1.22 -9.30 -11.84
CA LEU A 115 -1.20 -8.43 -13.02
C LEU A 115 -0.49 -9.10 -14.19
N ASP A 116 -1.00 -8.88 -15.40
CA ASP A 116 -0.27 -9.19 -16.62
C ASP A 116 0.80 -8.12 -16.91
N ARG A 117 1.70 -8.40 -17.86
CA ARG A 117 2.78 -7.47 -18.24
C ARG A 117 2.28 -6.14 -18.81
N ALA A 118 1.08 -6.10 -19.39
CA ALA A 118 0.51 -4.87 -19.93
C ALA A 118 0.06 -3.95 -18.79
N ALA A 119 -0.56 -4.52 -17.75
CA ALA A 119 -0.93 -3.80 -16.54
C ALA A 119 0.30 -3.30 -15.77
N GLU A 120 1.39 -4.09 -15.68
CA GLU A 120 2.66 -3.64 -15.07
C GLU A 120 3.21 -2.37 -15.74
N ARG A 121 3.23 -2.33 -17.08
CA ARG A 121 3.67 -1.14 -17.85
C ARG A 121 2.76 0.05 -17.63
N LEU A 122 1.45 -0.17 -17.62
CA LEU A 122 0.47 0.88 -17.40
C LEU A 122 0.64 1.54 -16.03
N VAL A 123 0.87 0.74 -14.98
CA VAL A 123 1.16 1.26 -13.63
C VAL A 123 2.36 2.21 -13.68
N ALA A 124 3.46 1.81 -14.33
CA ALA A 124 4.66 2.64 -14.45
C ALA A 124 4.43 3.93 -15.26
N GLU A 125 3.70 3.85 -16.38
CA GLU A 125 3.53 4.99 -17.30
C GLU A 125 2.43 5.96 -16.86
N ARG A 126 1.40 5.48 -16.15
CA ARG A 126 0.17 6.25 -15.88
C ARG A 126 -0.08 6.52 -14.41
N LEU A 127 0.32 5.63 -13.50
CA LEU A 127 0.05 5.79 -12.06
C LEU A 127 1.25 6.34 -11.29
N VAL A 128 2.48 5.87 -11.57
CA VAL A 128 3.70 6.38 -10.93
C VAL A 128 3.84 7.92 -11.06
N PRO A 129 3.60 8.55 -12.23
CA PRO A 129 3.71 10.01 -12.37
C PRO A 129 2.70 10.80 -11.53
N LEU A 130 1.59 10.17 -11.11
CA LEU A 130 0.55 10.80 -10.29
C LEU A 130 0.87 10.68 -8.79
N ALA A 131 1.79 9.79 -8.41
CA ALA A 131 1.97 9.36 -7.03
C ALA A 131 2.71 10.41 -6.18
N ALA A 132 2.13 10.70 -5.03
CA ALA A 132 2.83 11.35 -3.92
C ALA A 132 3.91 10.43 -3.33
N LEU A 133 3.60 9.14 -3.26
CA LEU A 133 4.51 8.09 -2.81
C LEU A 133 4.20 6.79 -3.56
N VAL A 134 5.22 6.13 -4.08
CA VAL A 134 5.11 4.74 -4.56
C VAL A 134 5.78 3.83 -3.52
N THR A 135 5.16 2.71 -3.16
CA THR A 135 5.65 1.81 -2.10
C THR A 135 5.99 0.40 -2.60
N PRO A 136 6.90 0.21 -3.58
CA PRO A 136 7.17 -1.12 -4.13
C PRO A 136 8.00 -1.97 -3.14
N ASN A 137 7.79 -3.28 -3.14
CA ASN A 137 8.75 -4.24 -2.60
C ASN A 137 9.93 -4.45 -3.56
N LEU A 138 10.90 -5.31 -3.23
CA LEU A 138 12.08 -5.55 -4.08
C LEU A 138 11.75 -6.09 -5.48
N GLU A 139 10.82 -7.03 -5.58
CA GLU A 139 10.40 -7.64 -6.85
C GLU A 139 9.63 -6.63 -7.71
N GLU A 140 8.69 -5.91 -7.10
CA GLU A 140 7.94 -4.83 -7.74
C GLU A 140 8.87 -3.70 -8.21
N ALA A 141 9.86 -3.33 -7.39
CA ALA A 141 10.86 -2.33 -7.75
C ALA A 141 11.68 -2.80 -8.96
N THR A 142 12.10 -4.07 -8.97
CA THR A 142 12.83 -4.69 -10.08
C THR A 142 12.02 -4.65 -11.38
N ILE A 143 10.71 -4.97 -11.30
CA ILE A 143 9.81 -4.91 -12.45
C ILE A 143 9.65 -3.47 -12.96
N LEU A 144 9.42 -2.52 -12.05
CA LEU A 144 9.14 -1.12 -12.40
C LEU A 144 10.35 -0.38 -12.99
N VAL A 145 11.57 -0.67 -12.50
CA VAL A 145 12.79 0.04 -12.94
C VAL A 145 13.60 -0.74 -13.97
N GLY A 146 13.34 -2.04 -14.14
CA GLY A 146 14.04 -2.90 -15.08
C GLY A 146 15.45 -3.35 -14.64
N ASP A 147 15.84 -3.08 -13.39
CA ASP A 147 17.14 -3.44 -12.82
C ASP A 147 16.98 -4.26 -11.54
N ASP A 148 17.94 -5.12 -11.23
CA ASP A 148 17.93 -5.98 -10.04
C ASP A 148 18.07 -5.17 -8.73
N VAL A 149 17.18 -5.44 -7.76
CA VAL A 149 17.12 -4.73 -6.46
C VAL A 149 17.26 -5.72 -5.30
N ARG A 150 18.49 -5.87 -4.79
CA ARG A 150 18.85 -6.84 -3.72
C ARG A 150 19.64 -6.25 -2.56
N THR A 151 20.02 -4.98 -2.61
CA THR A 151 20.78 -4.31 -1.55
C THR A 151 20.19 -2.94 -1.24
N PRO A 152 20.42 -2.38 -0.03
CA PRO A 152 19.97 -1.03 0.30
C PRO A 152 20.43 0.04 -0.69
N ASP A 153 21.64 -0.10 -1.26
CA ASP A 153 22.15 0.84 -2.27
C ASP A 153 21.42 0.68 -3.61
N GLN A 154 21.05 -0.54 -4.00
CA GLN A 154 20.19 -0.77 -5.17
C GLN A 154 18.77 -0.24 -4.94
N MET A 155 18.23 -0.39 -3.73
CA MET A 155 16.93 0.15 -3.35
C MET A 155 16.90 1.68 -3.48
N GLU A 156 17.98 2.36 -3.06
CA GLU A 156 18.10 3.80 -3.25
C GLU A 156 18.12 4.16 -4.74
N ARG A 157 18.90 3.45 -5.56
CA ARG A 157 18.93 3.68 -7.02
C ARG A 157 17.57 3.46 -7.68
N ALA A 158 16.86 2.41 -7.29
CA ALA A 158 15.50 2.12 -7.75
C ALA A 158 14.52 3.23 -7.33
N GLY A 159 14.58 3.68 -6.07
CA GLY A 159 13.79 4.82 -5.60
C GLY A 159 14.06 6.10 -6.40
N ARG A 160 15.33 6.38 -6.73
CA ARG A 160 15.70 7.52 -7.59
C ARG A 160 15.17 7.36 -9.02
N ALA A 161 15.12 6.15 -9.55
CA ALA A 161 14.54 5.88 -10.87
C ALA A 161 13.03 6.14 -10.87
N LEU A 162 12.30 5.67 -9.85
CA LEU A 162 10.86 5.93 -9.70
C LEU A 162 10.54 7.42 -9.56
N VAL A 163 11.37 8.18 -8.84
CA VAL A 163 11.25 9.64 -8.78
C VAL A 163 11.48 10.29 -10.15
N ARG A 164 12.44 9.80 -10.95
CA ARG A 164 12.63 10.26 -12.33
C ARG A 164 11.46 9.91 -13.27
N LEU A 165 10.74 8.82 -13.00
CA LEU A 165 9.52 8.46 -13.72
C LEU A 165 8.32 9.35 -13.35
N GLY A 166 8.45 10.24 -12.35
CA GLY A 166 7.48 11.27 -12.03
C GLY A 166 6.86 11.17 -10.64
N ALA A 167 7.13 10.11 -9.88
CA ALA A 167 6.69 10.03 -8.49
C ALA A 167 7.34 11.14 -7.65
N ARG A 168 6.60 11.75 -6.72
CA ARG A 168 7.18 12.74 -5.80
C ARG A 168 8.15 12.12 -4.80
N ALA A 169 7.90 10.86 -4.43
CA ALA A 169 8.75 10.06 -3.56
C ALA A 169 8.53 8.56 -3.82
N ALA A 170 9.49 7.74 -3.39
CA ALA A 170 9.41 6.29 -3.42
C ALA A 170 9.90 5.68 -2.09
N LEU A 171 9.13 4.78 -1.50
CA LEU A 171 9.52 3.97 -0.35
C LEU A 171 9.74 2.53 -0.82
N VAL A 172 11.00 2.17 -1.12
CA VAL A 172 11.36 0.82 -1.52
C VAL A 172 11.46 -0.06 -0.28
N LYS A 173 10.62 -1.11 -0.21
CA LYS A 173 10.47 -1.98 0.97
C LYS A 173 11.44 -3.17 0.89
N GLY A 174 12.27 -3.36 1.91
CA GLY A 174 13.32 -4.39 1.94
C GLY A 174 12.98 -5.63 2.77
N GLY A 175 11.71 -5.85 3.12
CA GLY A 175 11.26 -6.97 3.95
C GLY A 175 11.73 -8.37 3.50
N HIS A 176 12.06 -8.55 2.22
CA HIS A 176 12.54 -9.80 1.62
C HIS A 176 14.07 -9.98 1.62
N LEU A 177 14.84 -9.01 2.12
CA LEU A 177 16.29 -9.17 2.27
C LEU A 177 16.63 -10.20 3.35
N ALA A 178 17.54 -11.13 3.06
CA ALA A 178 18.06 -12.08 4.04
C ALA A 178 18.98 -11.36 5.06
N SER A 179 18.38 -10.85 6.13
CA SER A 179 19.06 -10.13 7.21
C SER A 179 18.20 -10.15 8.48
N ASP A 180 18.85 -10.07 9.65
CA ASP A 180 18.20 -9.91 10.96
C ASP A 180 17.49 -8.55 11.12
N SER A 181 17.76 -7.61 10.21
CA SER A 181 17.09 -6.30 10.15
C SER A 181 16.36 -6.11 8.84
N VAL A 182 15.19 -5.47 8.91
CA VAL A 182 14.46 -4.99 7.74
C VAL A 182 14.85 -3.54 7.49
N VAL A 183 15.36 -3.26 6.30
CA VAL A 183 15.71 -1.92 5.85
C VAL A 183 14.73 -1.49 4.76
N ASP A 184 14.09 -0.33 4.94
CA ASP A 184 13.34 0.34 3.88
C ASP A 184 14.04 1.65 3.50
N VAL A 185 13.93 2.06 2.24
CA VAL A 185 14.59 3.27 1.74
C VAL A 185 13.55 4.23 1.16
N LEU A 186 13.35 5.36 1.83
CA LEU A 186 12.54 6.47 1.34
C LEU A 186 13.43 7.39 0.51
N VAL A 187 13.05 7.64 -0.74
CA VAL A 187 13.74 8.52 -1.67
C VAL A 187 12.81 9.65 -2.08
N THR A 188 13.32 10.86 -2.05
CA THR A 188 12.70 12.06 -2.61
C THR A 188 13.61 12.66 -3.68
N ALA A 189 13.19 13.74 -4.33
CA ALA A 189 14.05 14.49 -5.25
C ALA A 189 15.33 15.05 -4.58
N ARG A 190 15.31 15.25 -3.25
CA ARG A 190 16.41 15.92 -2.51
C ARG A 190 17.32 14.94 -1.80
N GLU A 191 16.74 13.92 -1.18
CA GLU A 191 17.45 13.06 -0.24
C GLU A 191 16.92 11.62 -0.24
N ALA A 192 17.71 10.73 0.36
CA ALA A 192 17.32 9.37 0.66
C ALA A 192 17.49 9.11 2.16
N ARG A 193 16.51 8.47 2.79
CA ARG A 193 16.51 8.10 4.21
C ARG A 193 16.28 6.60 4.35
N ARG A 194 17.12 5.93 5.14
CA ARG A 194 16.98 4.51 5.46
C ARG A 194 16.26 4.37 6.81
N PHE A 195 15.30 3.45 6.86
CA PHE A 195 14.61 3.05 8.08
C PHE A 195 14.99 1.61 8.38
N SER A 196 15.63 1.37 9.53
CA SER A 196 16.02 0.04 9.97
C SER A 196 15.21 -0.37 11.20
N ARG A 197 14.72 -1.61 11.21
CA ARG A 197 13.99 -2.21 12.34
C ARG A 197 14.31 -3.70 12.45
N PRO A 198 14.18 -4.29 13.65
CA PRO A 198 14.41 -5.72 13.82
C PRO A 198 13.39 -6.53 13.02
N ARG A 199 13.83 -7.63 12.42
CA ARG A 199 12.93 -8.60 11.81
C ARG A 199 12.07 -9.26 12.89
N ILE A 200 10.77 -9.37 12.63
CA ILE A 200 9.85 -10.10 13.50
C ILE A 200 9.74 -11.51 12.96
N ASP A 201 10.01 -12.50 13.81
CA ASP A 201 9.75 -13.91 13.51
C ASP A 201 8.25 -14.17 13.64
N THR A 202 7.55 -14.10 12.52
CA THR A 202 6.10 -14.36 12.44
C THR A 202 5.71 -14.86 11.07
N THR A 203 4.73 -15.76 11.04
CA THR A 203 4.07 -16.23 9.83
C THR A 203 2.90 -15.32 9.43
N SER A 204 2.51 -14.38 10.30
CA SER A 204 1.35 -13.51 10.08
C SER A 204 1.71 -12.24 9.30
N THR A 205 2.07 -12.41 8.02
CA THR A 205 2.53 -11.32 7.14
C THR A 205 1.50 -10.88 6.11
N HIS A 206 0.32 -11.53 6.07
CA HIS A 206 -0.73 -11.23 5.09
C HIS A 206 -1.29 -9.83 5.29
N GLY A 207 -1.19 -8.99 4.25
CA GLY A 207 -1.65 -7.60 4.29
C GLY A 207 -0.64 -6.58 4.81
N THR A 208 0.63 -6.96 5.01
CA THR A 208 1.70 -6.04 5.46
C THR A 208 1.83 -4.81 4.54
N GLY A 209 1.88 -5.03 3.22
CA GLY A 209 2.01 -3.94 2.24
C GLY A 209 0.79 -3.03 2.19
N CYS A 210 -0.42 -3.61 2.19
CA CYS A 210 -1.67 -2.84 2.21
C CYS A 210 -1.78 -1.98 3.47
N THR A 211 -1.47 -2.57 4.63
CA THR A 211 -1.49 -1.86 5.92
C THR A 211 -0.49 -0.71 5.94
N LEU A 212 0.74 -0.93 5.43
CA LEU A 212 1.76 0.12 5.37
C LEU A 212 1.32 1.30 4.51
N SER A 213 0.91 1.03 3.28
CA SER A 213 0.50 2.08 2.34
C SER A 213 -0.77 2.80 2.79
N ALA A 214 -1.73 2.10 3.40
CA ALA A 214 -2.91 2.70 4.02
C ALA A 214 -2.56 3.59 5.22
N ALA A 215 -1.63 3.17 6.09
CA ALA A 215 -1.19 3.98 7.22
C ALA A 215 -0.50 5.27 6.76
N VAL A 216 0.33 5.20 5.69
CA VAL A 216 0.91 6.41 5.09
C VAL A 216 -0.18 7.32 4.54
N ALA A 217 -1.13 6.79 3.78
CA ALA A 217 -2.23 7.58 3.23
C ALA A 217 -3.08 8.23 4.33
N ALA A 218 -3.33 7.52 5.44
CA ALA A 218 -4.02 8.10 6.61
C ALA A 218 -3.23 9.25 7.23
N GLY A 219 -1.91 9.09 7.42
CA GLY A 219 -1.03 10.15 7.91
C GLY A 219 -1.04 11.39 7.00
N LEU A 220 -0.98 11.18 5.68
CA LEU A 220 -1.08 12.27 4.69
C LEU A 220 -2.46 12.92 4.70
N ALA A 221 -3.55 12.15 4.87
CA ALA A 221 -4.91 12.69 4.99
C ALA A 221 -5.05 13.62 6.21
N GLN A 222 -4.32 13.33 7.28
CA GLN A 222 -4.21 14.17 8.48
C GLN A 222 -3.30 15.40 8.31
N GLY A 223 -2.59 15.52 7.18
CA GLY A 223 -1.66 16.62 6.91
C GLY A 223 -0.27 16.43 7.52
N ARG A 224 0.10 15.19 7.89
CA ARG A 224 1.46 14.91 8.38
C ARG A 224 2.47 15.08 7.24
N PRO A 225 3.69 15.57 7.54
CA PRO A 225 4.81 15.49 6.62
C PRO A 225 5.06 14.04 6.17
N LEU A 226 5.49 13.86 4.92
CA LEU A 226 5.65 12.52 4.32
C LEU A 226 6.60 11.62 5.10
N ASP A 227 7.74 12.15 5.53
CA ASP A 227 8.75 11.44 6.31
C ASP A 227 8.16 10.93 7.64
N ARG A 228 7.33 11.74 8.30
CA ARG A 228 6.63 11.37 9.53
C ARG A 228 5.51 10.36 9.27
N ALA A 229 4.71 10.55 8.21
CA ALA A 229 3.69 9.59 7.81
C ALA A 229 4.29 8.20 7.52
N VAL A 230 5.46 8.15 6.87
CA VAL A 230 6.20 6.91 6.63
C VAL A 230 6.73 6.30 7.93
N GLU A 231 7.37 7.10 8.78
CA GLU A 231 7.91 6.64 10.06
C GLU A 231 6.82 6.06 10.98
N ASP A 232 5.68 6.76 11.09
CA ASP A 232 4.50 6.31 11.84
C ASP A 232 3.92 5.02 11.26
N ALA A 233 3.81 4.92 9.94
CA ALA A 233 3.28 3.73 9.28
C ALA A 233 4.19 2.50 9.49
N LEU A 234 5.51 2.70 9.46
CA LEU A 234 6.48 1.64 9.75
C LEU A 234 6.43 1.18 11.22
N ASP A 235 6.32 2.10 12.19
CA ASP A 235 6.10 1.74 13.61
C ASP A 235 4.79 0.98 13.80
N PHE A 236 3.71 1.45 13.17
CA PHE A 236 2.40 0.80 13.25
C PHE A 236 2.45 -0.64 12.74
N VAL A 237 3.00 -0.85 11.54
CA VAL A 237 3.14 -2.19 10.94
C VAL A 237 4.03 -3.09 11.79
N GLN A 238 5.14 -2.59 12.32
CA GLN A 238 6.02 -3.35 13.21
C GLN A 238 5.24 -3.85 14.44
N ARG A 239 4.45 -3.00 15.08
CA ARG A 239 3.64 -3.38 16.25
C ARG A 239 2.50 -4.34 15.87
N ALA A 240 1.85 -4.11 14.73
CA ALA A 240 0.76 -4.95 14.24
C ALA A 240 1.24 -6.37 13.89
N LEU A 241 2.47 -6.51 13.38
CA LEU A 241 3.14 -7.80 13.16
C LEU A 241 3.51 -8.48 14.48
N ALA A 242 4.08 -7.74 15.42
CA ALA A 242 4.49 -8.29 16.72
C ALA A 242 3.29 -8.76 17.55
N ALA A 243 2.15 -8.10 17.41
CA ALA A 243 0.90 -8.43 18.10
C ALA A 243 -0.05 -9.31 17.27
N ALA A 244 0.44 -9.93 16.19
CA ALA A 244 -0.41 -10.67 15.26
C ALA A 244 -1.21 -11.79 15.97
N PRO A 245 -2.50 -11.96 15.65
CA PRO A 245 -3.41 -12.79 16.43
C PRO A 245 -3.31 -14.29 16.14
N GLY A 246 -2.45 -14.71 15.20
CA GLY A 246 -2.30 -16.12 14.80
C GLY A 246 -3.55 -16.72 14.16
N LEU A 247 -4.33 -15.91 13.43
CA LEU A 247 -5.59 -16.35 12.82
C LEU A 247 -5.38 -17.18 11.55
N GLY A 248 -6.22 -18.20 11.39
CA GLY A 248 -6.24 -19.09 10.23
C GLY A 248 -5.23 -20.24 10.33
N ARG A 249 -5.26 -21.16 9.35
CA ARG A 249 -4.45 -22.40 9.35
C ARG A 249 -3.45 -22.48 8.20
N GLY A 250 -3.39 -21.47 7.33
CA GLY A 250 -2.62 -21.52 6.08
C GLY A 250 -1.19 -21.00 6.17
N GLY A 251 -0.70 -20.61 7.36
CA GLY A 251 0.67 -20.12 7.52
C GLY A 251 0.89 -18.67 7.06
N HIS A 252 -0.15 -17.97 6.60
CA HIS A 252 -0.10 -16.54 6.24
C HIS A 252 -1.26 -15.80 6.93
N GLY A 253 -1.14 -15.64 8.25
CA GLY A 253 -2.14 -14.93 9.06
C GLY A 253 -2.13 -13.40 8.82
N PRO A 254 -3.23 -12.69 9.14
CA PRO A 254 -3.28 -11.24 9.09
C PRO A 254 -2.49 -10.59 10.22
N LEU A 255 -2.13 -9.32 10.05
CA LEU A 255 -1.62 -8.46 11.12
C LEU A 255 -2.72 -8.14 12.14
N ASN A 256 -2.32 -7.61 13.30
CA ASN A 256 -3.27 -7.07 14.28
C ASN A 256 -3.52 -5.56 14.07
N HIS A 257 -4.60 -5.22 13.35
CA HIS A 257 -4.99 -3.81 13.14
C HIS A 257 -5.53 -3.09 14.39
N PHE A 258 -5.76 -3.80 15.50
CA PHE A 258 -6.24 -3.17 16.76
C PHE A 258 -5.14 -2.48 17.56
N VAL A 259 -3.87 -2.61 17.19
CA VAL A 259 -2.78 -1.88 17.88
C VAL A 259 -3.00 -0.36 17.74
N PRO A 260 -2.71 0.47 18.74
CA PRO A 260 -2.95 1.92 18.65
C PRO A 260 -2.20 2.57 17.48
N ALA A 261 -2.81 3.53 16.76
CA ALA A 261 -2.10 4.32 15.76
C ALA A 261 -1.14 5.35 16.40
N PRO A 262 -0.04 5.74 15.75
CA PRO A 262 0.82 6.83 16.21
C PRO A 262 0.14 8.23 16.13
N PRO A 263 0.50 9.20 16.99
CA PRO A 263 1.53 9.10 18.02
C PRO A 263 1.01 8.27 19.19
N ARG A 264 1.90 7.59 19.91
CA ARG A 264 1.49 6.88 21.11
C ARG A 264 0.82 7.88 22.06
N PRO A 265 -0.33 7.55 22.68
CA PRO A 265 -0.69 8.27 23.89
C PRO A 265 0.52 8.20 24.83
N PRO A 266 0.84 9.27 25.59
CA PRO A 266 1.91 9.22 26.56
C PRO A 266 1.70 7.97 27.42
N ALA A 267 2.79 7.22 27.65
CA ALA A 267 2.78 6.10 28.59
C ALA A 267 2.68 6.70 30.00
N GLU A 268 1.51 7.24 30.36
CA GLU A 268 1.22 7.61 31.72
C GLU A 268 1.06 6.32 32.52
N GLY A 269 1.82 6.24 33.62
CA GLY A 269 1.85 5.09 34.50
C GLY A 269 0.47 4.65 34.95
N LEU A 270 0.19 3.37 34.74
CA LEU A 270 -0.74 2.56 35.51
C LEU A 270 0.06 1.40 36.11
#